data_AF-A0A1B8YLC1-F1
#
_entry.id   AF-A0A1B8YLC1-F1
#
_cell.length_a   1.000
_cell.length_b   1.000
_cell.length_c   1.000
_cell.angle_alpha   90.00
_cell.angle_beta   90.00
_cell.angle_gamma   90.00
#
_symmetry.space_group_name_H-M   'P 1'
#
loop_
_entity.id
_entity.type
_entity.pdbx_description
1 polymer ?
#
loop_
_entity_poly.entity_id
_entity_poly.type
_entity_poly.pdbx_seq_one_letter_code
_entity_poly.pdbx_strand_id
1 'polypeptide(L)'
;MVQAQNVEDGHVEKKYFNPKEFPPNMTLYRFSRSVKISGLPDWEWVKATPYTDTLEQRQQLQQAYMAVWQAYNAKDINTLRKQQKIALKAWAWATDESEESIFADQSAYSDINEKGFKMKPINWNDYTVKIMNQGRMVRLVNKSDPESSPISYYYVDEDGETVLATVAPIFSLINGRFVQVI
;
A
#
# COMPACT_ATOMS: atom_id res chain seq x y z
N MET A 1 -20.06 19.07 5.39
CA MET A 1 -18.67 18.92 5.87
C MET A 1 -18.36 17.44 5.93
N VAL A 2 -17.15 17.03 5.53
CA VAL A 2 -16.65 15.67 5.79
C VAL A 2 -15.69 15.80 6.96
N GLN A 3 -15.78 14.92 7.95
CA GLN A 3 -14.78 14.89 9.00
C GLN A 3 -13.50 14.24 8.45
N ALA A 4 -12.34 14.78 8.81
CA ALA A 4 -11.08 14.11 8.55
C ALA A 4 -11.07 12.71 9.18
N GLN A 5 -10.27 11.80 8.62
CA GLN A 5 -9.99 10.56 9.35
C GLN A 5 -9.35 10.95 10.68
N ASN A 6 -9.97 10.55 11.79
CA ASN A 6 -9.35 10.67 13.09
C ASN A 6 -8.18 9.69 13.12
N VAL A 7 -6.97 10.22 13.30
CA VAL A 7 -5.79 9.39 13.60
C VAL A 7 -5.88 8.91 15.04
N GLU A 8 -5.49 7.66 15.26
CA GLU A 8 -5.36 7.06 16.58
C GLU A 8 -3.86 6.89 16.89
N ASP A 9 -3.51 6.68 18.16
CA ASP A 9 -2.13 6.37 18.53
C ASP A 9 -1.71 5.03 17.90
N GLY A 10 -0.95 5.11 16.81
CA GLY A 10 -0.06 4.07 16.29
C GLY A 10 1.41 4.38 16.62
N HIS A 11 2.32 3.52 16.16
CA HIS A 11 3.75 3.71 16.36
C HIS A 11 4.44 4.14 15.06
N VAL A 12 4.99 5.36 15.07
CA VAL A 12 5.94 5.90 14.07
C VAL A 12 7.12 6.48 14.86
N GLU A 13 8.35 6.27 14.39
CA GLU A 13 9.51 6.85 15.09
C GLU A 13 9.44 8.37 15.06
N LYS A 14 9.75 9.03 16.19
CA LYS A 14 9.59 10.47 16.36
C LYS A 14 10.25 11.32 15.27
N LYS A 15 11.42 10.90 14.76
CA LYS A 15 12.15 11.61 13.70
C LYS A 15 11.46 11.55 12.33
N TYR A 16 10.57 10.59 12.12
CA TYR A 16 9.80 10.42 10.88
C TYR A 16 8.31 10.79 11.06
N PHE A 17 7.94 11.36 12.21
CA PHE A 17 6.55 11.73 12.49
C PHE A 17 6.38 13.25 12.44
N ASN A 18 5.52 13.74 11.55
CA ASN A 18 5.14 15.14 11.48
C ASN A 18 3.73 15.36 12.04
N PRO A 19 3.57 15.94 13.25
CA PRO A 19 2.26 16.12 13.88
C PRO A 19 1.34 17.10 13.14
N LYS A 20 1.86 17.84 12.15
CA LYS A 20 1.08 18.79 11.33
C LYS A 20 0.48 18.17 10.07
N GLU A 21 0.87 16.94 9.73
CA GLU A 21 0.44 16.26 8.50
C GLU A 21 -1.00 15.73 8.62
N PHE A 22 -1.33 15.15 9.77
CA PHE A 22 -2.68 14.72 10.14
C PHE A 22 -3.13 15.37 11.45
N PRO A 23 -3.38 16.70 11.45
CA PRO A 23 -3.69 17.41 12.69
C PRO A 23 -5.09 17.02 13.22
N PRO A 24 -5.26 16.90 14.54
CA PRO A 24 -6.57 16.64 15.12
C PRO A 24 -7.53 17.79 14.80
N ASN A 25 -8.82 17.47 14.64
CA ASN A 25 -9.90 18.44 14.39
C ASN A 25 -9.78 19.22 13.07
N MET A 26 -9.15 18.64 12.05
CA MET A 26 -9.10 19.24 10.71
C MET A 26 -10.51 19.32 10.07
N THR A 27 -10.86 20.49 9.53
CA THR A 27 -12.09 20.68 8.74
C THR A 27 -11.82 20.38 7.28
N LEU A 28 -12.54 19.41 6.69
CA LEU A 28 -12.43 19.09 5.26
C LEU A 28 -13.59 19.69 4.44
N TYR A 29 -13.21 20.37 3.36
CA TYR A 29 -14.11 20.80 2.31
C TYR A 29 -14.10 19.78 1.18
N ARG A 30 -15.28 19.24 0.82
CA ARG A 30 -15.42 18.27 -0.27
C ARG A 30 -16.14 18.91 -1.44
N PHE A 31 -15.49 18.91 -2.59
CA PHE A 31 -16.09 19.24 -3.88
C PHE A 31 -16.34 17.94 -4.65
N SER A 32 -17.50 17.81 -5.27
CA SER A 32 -17.86 16.61 -6.02
C SER A 32 -18.54 16.96 -7.34
N ARG A 33 -18.16 16.26 -8.41
CA ARG A 33 -18.84 16.30 -9.71
C ARG A 33 -19.06 14.87 -10.21
N SER A 34 -20.13 14.65 -10.94
CA SER A 34 -20.36 13.37 -11.63
C SER A 34 -19.70 13.41 -13.00
N VAL A 35 -18.97 12.35 -13.35
CA VAL A 35 -18.39 12.14 -14.67
C VAL A 35 -18.83 10.78 -15.20
N LYS A 36 -19.02 10.67 -16.52
CA LYS A 36 -19.28 9.41 -17.19
C LYS A 36 -18.10 9.07 -18.09
N ILE A 37 -17.46 7.95 -17.83
CA ILE A 37 -16.33 7.42 -18.60
C ILE A 37 -16.77 6.08 -19.17
N SER A 38 -16.42 5.80 -20.43
CA SER A 38 -16.75 4.57 -21.14
C SER A 38 -15.50 3.95 -21.76
N GLY A 39 -15.53 2.65 -22.02
CA GLY A 39 -14.40 1.92 -22.62
C GLY A 39 -13.32 1.49 -21.63
N LEU A 40 -13.60 1.56 -20.32
CA LEU A 40 -12.71 1.03 -19.30
C LEU A 40 -12.72 -0.51 -19.32
N PRO A 41 -11.58 -1.17 -19.06
CA PRO A 41 -11.53 -2.62 -18.97
C PRO A 41 -12.21 -3.10 -17.69
N ASP A 42 -12.61 -4.37 -17.69
CA ASP A 42 -13.00 -5.09 -16.48
C ASP A 42 -11.74 -5.41 -15.66
N TRP A 43 -11.40 -4.54 -14.70
CA TRP A 43 -10.30 -4.82 -13.76
C TRP A 43 -10.61 -6.06 -12.91
N GLU A 44 -9.58 -6.86 -12.59
CA GLU A 44 -9.78 -8.12 -11.85
C GLU A 44 -10.45 -7.91 -10.48
N TRP A 45 -10.16 -6.79 -9.81
CA TRP A 45 -10.76 -6.45 -8.52
C TRP A 45 -12.27 -6.16 -8.60
N VAL A 46 -12.82 -5.84 -9.78
CA VAL A 46 -14.26 -5.49 -9.93
C VAL A 46 -15.15 -6.66 -9.51
N LYS A 47 -14.69 -7.90 -9.68
CA LYS A 47 -15.44 -9.12 -9.32
C LYS A 47 -14.89 -9.80 -8.06
N ALA A 48 -14.01 -9.13 -7.33
CA ALA A 48 -13.41 -9.67 -6.11
C ALA A 48 -14.48 -9.92 -5.02
N THR A 49 -14.20 -10.91 -4.17
CA THR A 49 -15.03 -11.18 -2.99
C THR A 49 -14.89 -10.00 -2.02
N PRO A 50 -16.01 -9.44 -1.52
CA PRO A 50 -15.94 -8.34 -0.56
C PRO A 50 -15.21 -8.73 0.73
N TYR A 51 -14.24 -7.92 1.10
CA TYR A 51 -13.60 -7.94 2.41
C TYR A 51 -14.51 -7.31 3.47
N THR A 52 -14.68 -8.00 4.59
CA THR A 52 -15.52 -7.60 5.73
C THR A 52 -14.77 -7.62 7.07
N ASP A 53 -13.45 -7.82 7.05
CA ASP A 53 -12.58 -7.84 8.23
C ASP A 53 -12.91 -8.94 9.25
N THR A 54 -13.34 -10.11 8.77
CA THR A 54 -13.42 -11.30 9.63
C THR A 54 -12.03 -11.72 10.12
N LEU A 55 -11.95 -12.44 11.23
CA LEU A 55 -10.67 -12.92 11.78
C LEU A 55 -9.85 -13.69 10.74
N GLU A 56 -10.50 -14.56 9.97
CA GLU A 56 -9.87 -15.35 8.91
C GLU A 56 -9.34 -14.43 7.78
N GLN A 57 -10.17 -13.51 7.29
CA GLN A 57 -9.77 -12.58 6.23
C GLN A 57 -8.62 -11.67 6.69
N ARG A 58 -8.63 -11.21 7.95
CA ARG A 58 -7.54 -10.44 8.55
C ARG A 58 -6.24 -11.23 8.58
N GLN A 59 -6.27 -12.48 9.04
CA GLN A 59 -5.08 -13.33 9.07
C GLN A 59 -4.53 -13.58 7.66
N GLN A 60 -5.40 -13.87 6.69
CA GLN A 60 -5.00 -14.06 5.30
C GLN A 60 -4.42 -12.77 4.68
N LEU A 61 -4.99 -11.60 4.99
CA LEU A 61 -4.44 -10.32 4.53
C LEU A 61 -3.06 -10.06 5.14
N GLN A 62 -2.89 -10.31 6.44
CA GLN A 62 -1.58 -10.19 7.10
C GLN A 62 -0.55 -11.15 6.51
N GLN A 63 -0.94 -12.37 6.16
CA GLN A 63 -0.07 -13.32 5.45
C GLN A 63 0.34 -12.81 4.07
N ALA A 64 -0.57 -12.16 3.33
CA ALA A 64 -0.24 -11.55 2.05
C ALA A 64 0.77 -10.40 2.21
N TYR A 65 0.59 -9.54 3.22
CA TYR A 65 1.60 -8.53 3.58
C TYR A 65 2.95 -9.17 3.95
N MET A 66 2.95 -10.25 4.73
CA MET A 66 4.20 -10.96 5.08
C MET A 66 4.89 -11.55 3.86
N ALA A 67 4.15 -12.08 2.89
CA ALA A 67 4.73 -12.60 1.66
C ALA A 67 5.43 -11.50 0.84
N VAL A 68 4.87 -10.27 0.83
CA VAL A 68 5.52 -9.11 0.20
C VAL A 68 6.74 -8.68 1.01
N TRP A 69 6.60 -8.56 2.33
CA TRP A 69 7.68 -8.19 3.24
C TRP A 69 8.88 -9.13 3.10
N GLN A 70 8.63 -10.45 3.03
CA GLN A 70 9.66 -11.47 2.85
C GLN A 70 10.36 -11.35 1.50
N ALA A 71 9.63 -11.06 0.43
CA ALA A 71 10.20 -10.87 -0.90
C ALA A 71 11.12 -9.65 -0.94
N TYR A 72 10.73 -8.53 -0.33
CA TYR A 72 11.63 -7.37 -0.15
C TYR A 72 12.84 -7.71 0.72
N ASN A 73 12.63 -8.36 1.86
CA ASN A 73 13.72 -8.72 2.77
C ASN A 73 14.75 -9.66 2.12
N ALA A 74 14.28 -10.57 1.26
CA ALA A 74 15.13 -11.48 0.50
C ALA A 74 15.70 -10.85 -0.79
N LYS A 75 15.32 -9.61 -1.11
CA LYS A 75 15.61 -8.94 -2.39
C LYS A 75 15.18 -9.76 -3.61
N ASP A 76 14.09 -10.51 -3.49
CA ASP A 76 13.56 -11.36 -4.57
C ASP A 76 12.66 -10.55 -5.51
N ILE A 77 13.33 -9.84 -6.42
CA ILE A 77 12.71 -9.00 -7.45
C ILE A 77 11.73 -9.78 -8.32
N ASN A 78 12.02 -11.05 -8.63
CA ASN A 78 11.14 -11.87 -9.46
C ASN A 78 9.82 -12.17 -8.76
N THR A 79 9.88 -12.50 -7.46
CA THR A 79 8.69 -12.69 -6.65
C THR A 79 7.89 -11.40 -6.50
N LEU A 80 8.55 -10.26 -6.26
CA LEU A 80 7.88 -8.95 -6.17
C LEU A 80 7.13 -8.61 -7.46
N ARG A 81 7.80 -8.73 -8.62
CA ARG A 81 7.17 -8.50 -9.93
C ARG A 81 5.98 -9.42 -10.17
N LYS A 82 6.10 -10.70 -9.79
CA LYS A 82 4.99 -11.67 -9.91
C LYS A 82 3.81 -11.32 -9.01
N GLN A 83 4.07 -10.89 -7.77
CA GLN A 83 3.03 -10.48 -6.81
C GLN A 83 2.27 -9.23 -7.30
N GLN A 84 2.95 -8.33 -8.02
CA GLN A 84 2.37 -7.11 -8.57
C GLN A 84 1.75 -7.27 -9.97
N LYS A 85 1.79 -8.46 -10.58
CA LYS A 85 1.41 -8.68 -12.00
C LYS A 85 0.04 -8.07 -12.38
N ILE A 86 -0.96 -8.19 -11.52
CA ILE A 86 -2.31 -7.65 -11.77
C ILE A 86 -2.29 -6.12 -11.72
N ALA A 87 -1.65 -5.54 -10.71
CA ALA A 87 -1.48 -4.09 -10.57
C ALA A 87 -0.69 -3.49 -11.74
N LEU A 88 0.44 -4.11 -12.13
CA LEU A 88 1.27 -3.65 -13.25
C LEU A 88 0.50 -3.66 -14.57
N LYS A 89 -0.27 -4.72 -14.84
CA LYS A 89 -1.15 -4.77 -16.01
C LYS A 89 -2.19 -3.64 -16.00
N ALA A 90 -2.70 -3.28 -14.82
CA ALA A 90 -3.66 -2.20 -14.69
C ALA A 90 -3.04 -0.82 -14.96
N TRP A 91 -1.85 -0.56 -14.41
CA TRP A 91 -1.12 0.67 -14.69
C TRP A 91 -0.69 0.76 -16.15
N ALA A 92 -0.11 -0.30 -16.72
CA ALA A 92 0.33 -0.36 -18.11
C ALA A 92 -0.78 0.03 -19.09
N TRP A 93 -1.99 -0.49 -18.86
CA TRP A 93 -3.16 -0.12 -19.66
C TRP A 93 -3.55 1.36 -19.50
N ALA A 94 -3.43 1.90 -18.29
CA ALA A 94 -3.84 3.27 -17.98
C ALA A 94 -2.83 4.33 -18.45
N THR A 95 -1.54 3.99 -18.55
CA THR A 95 -0.46 4.91 -18.92
C THR A 95 0.08 4.70 -20.34
N ASP A 96 -0.35 3.65 -21.04
CA ASP A 96 0.21 3.23 -22.34
C ASP A 96 1.71 2.89 -22.27
N GLU A 97 2.11 2.29 -21.15
CA GLU A 97 3.49 1.87 -20.88
C GLU A 97 3.60 0.35 -20.78
N SER A 98 4.83 -0.17 -20.76
CA SER A 98 5.06 -1.59 -20.47
C SER A 98 5.04 -1.86 -18.97
N GLU A 99 4.58 -3.05 -18.57
CA GLU A 99 4.65 -3.50 -17.17
C GLU A 99 6.08 -3.48 -16.61
N GLU A 100 7.08 -3.71 -17.49
CA GLU A 100 8.49 -3.72 -17.11
C GLU A 100 9.02 -2.32 -16.81
N SER A 101 8.66 -1.31 -17.63
CA SER A 101 9.00 0.10 -17.37
C SER A 101 8.42 0.54 -16.04
N ILE A 102 7.11 0.33 -15.85
CA ILE A 102 6.41 0.72 -14.62
C ILE A 102 7.06 0.09 -13.38
N PHE A 103 7.40 -1.20 -13.46
CA PHE A 103 8.01 -1.89 -12.33
C PHE A 103 9.42 -1.38 -12.03
N ALA A 104 10.22 -1.07 -13.06
CA ALA A 104 11.57 -0.55 -12.92
C ALA A 104 11.59 0.90 -12.39
N ASP A 105 10.54 1.68 -12.67
CA ASP A 105 10.42 3.09 -12.25
C ASP A 105 9.93 3.25 -10.80
N GLN A 106 9.53 2.18 -10.12
CA GLN A 106 9.16 2.24 -8.70
C GLN A 106 10.40 2.54 -7.83
N SER A 107 10.34 3.56 -6.97
CA SER A 107 11.46 3.87 -6.06
C SER A 107 11.90 2.66 -5.22
N ALA A 108 10.96 1.83 -4.79
CA ALA A 108 11.27 0.61 -4.04
C ALA A 108 12.14 -0.40 -4.83
N TYR A 109 12.16 -0.33 -6.16
CA TYR A 109 13.04 -1.12 -7.01
C TYR A 109 14.51 -0.64 -6.94
N SER A 110 14.75 0.67 -6.86
CA SER A 110 16.09 1.21 -6.62
C SER A 110 16.50 1.03 -5.16
N ASP A 111 15.63 1.39 -4.22
CA ASP A 111 15.95 1.46 -2.79
C ASP A 111 16.40 0.11 -2.20
N ILE A 112 15.87 -1.00 -2.72
CA ILE A 112 16.23 -2.36 -2.27
C ILE A 112 17.70 -2.69 -2.47
N ASN A 113 18.36 -2.00 -3.40
CA ASN A 113 19.78 -2.16 -3.71
C ASN A 113 20.66 -1.12 -3.01
N GLU A 114 20.05 -0.14 -2.35
CA GLU A 114 20.77 0.92 -1.64
C GLU A 114 21.49 0.41 -0.38
N LYS A 115 22.49 1.19 0.03
CA LYS A 115 23.28 0.90 1.22
C LYS A 115 22.38 0.91 2.46
N GLY A 116 22.61 -0.05 3.35
CA GLY A 116 21.87 -0.12 4.61
C GLY A 116 20.39 -0.51 4.45
N PHE A 117 19.96 -0.94 3.25
CA PHE A 117 18.60 -1.43 3.03
C PHE A 117 18.21 -2.48 4.08
N LYS A 118 17.11 -2.23 4.79
CA LYS A 118 16.58 -3.13 5.81
C LYS A 118 15.09 -2.95 5.98
N MET A 119 14.34 -4.04 5.88
CA MET A 119 12.91 -4.03 6.19
C MET A 119 12.65 -3.67 7.66
N LYS A 120 11.67 -2.80 7.90
CA LYS A 120 11.14 -2.50 9.24
C LYS A 120 10.31 -3.69 9.73
N PRO A 121 10.54 -4.20 10.95
CA PRO A 121 9.67 -5.21 11.54
C PRO A 121 8.22 -4.72 11.64
N ILE A 122 7.26 -5.61 11.38
CA ILE A 122 5.84 -5.27 11.42
C ILE A 122 5.30 -5.48 12.83
N ASN A 123 4.73 -4.43 13.42
CA ASN A 123 3.85 -4.53 14.57
C ASN A 123 2.40 -4.33 14.11
N TRP A 124 1.62 -5.42 14.07
CA TRP A 124 0.26 -5.40 13.52
C TRP A 124 -0.70 -4.48 14.29
N ASN A 125 -0.42 -4.20 15.56
CA ASN A 125 -1.27 -3.31 16.37
C ASN A 125 -1.21 -1.85 15.92
N ASP A 126 -0.21 -1.48 15.11
CA ASP A 126 -0.03 -0.13 14.60
C ASP A 126 -0.96 0.19 13.43
N TYR A 127 -1.59 -0.83 12.85
CA TYR A 127 -2.31 -0.71 11.60
C TYR A 127 -3.80 -1.00 11.75
N THR A 128 -4.60 -0.23 11.02
CA THR A 128 -6.04 -0.44 10.86
C THR A 128 -6.38 -0.71 9.40
N VAL A 129 -7.58 -1.25 9.14
CA VAL A 129 -8.04 -1.51 7.78
C VAL A 129 -8.59 -0.25 7.12
N LYS A 130 -8.26 -0.09 5.84
CA LYS A 130 -8.98 0.81 4.93
C LYS A 130 -9.68 -0.02 3.85
N ILE A 131 -10.99 -0.10 3.96
CA ILE A 131 -11.86 -0.81 3.01
C ILE A 131 -12.35 0.17 1.94
N MET A 132 -12.25 -0.21 0.67
CA MET A 132 -12.53 0.62 -0.49
C MET A 132 -13.43 -0.14 -1.48
N ASN A 133 -14.15 0.60 -2.31
CA ASN A 133 -14.97 0.07 -3.42
C ASN A 133 -15.86 -1.12 -2.99
N GLN A 134 -16.68 -0.90 -1.96
CA GLN A 134 -17.64 -1.89 -1.44
C GLN A 134 -16.98 -3.20 -0.97
N GLY A 135 -15.78 -3.12 -0.38
CA GLY A 135 -15.06 -4.30 0.11
C GLY A 135 -14.16 -4.96 -0.93
N ARG A 136 -14.21 -4.54 -2.20
CA ARG A 136 -13.46 -5.19 -3.27
C ARG A 136 -11.97 -4.85 -3.25
N MET A 137 -11.61 -3.74 -2.60
CA MET A 137 -10.22 -3.36 -2.40
C MET A 137 -9.97 -3.04 -0.92
N VAL A 138 -8.82 -3.45 -0.42
CA VAL A 138 -8.43 -3.31 0.98
C VAL A 138 -6.95 -3.02 1.10
N ARG A 139 -6.57 -2.18 2.07
CA ARG A 139 -5.18 -2.00 2.50
C ARG A 139 -5.11 -1.80 4.01
N LEU A 140 -3.95 -2.06 4.59
CA LEU A 140 -3.62 -1.69 5.96
C LEU A 140 -2.91 -0.32 5.96
N VAL A 141 -3.32 0.56 6.87
CA VAL A 141 -2.74 1.91 7.05
C VAL A 141 -2.33 2.09 8.50
N ASN A 142 -1.23 2.79 8.76
CA ASN A 142 -0.82 3.08 10.14
C ASN A 142 -1.84 4.03 10.79
N LYS A 143 -2.10 3.83 12.08
CA LYS A 143 -3.08 4.60 12.84
C LYS A 143 -2.69 6.06 13.04
N SER A 144 -1.39 6.35 13.21
CA SER A 144 -0.84 7.70 13.39
C SER A 144 -0.53 8.40 12.07
N ASP A 145 -0.14 7.63 11.06
CA ASP A 145 0.23 8.12 9.73
C ASP A 145 -0.46 7.25 8.66
N PRO A 146 -1.66 7.63 8.19
CA PRO A 146 -2.42 6.84 7.23
C PRO A 146 -1.77 6.65 5.84
N GLU A 147 -0.65 7.31 5.56
CA GLU A 147 0.18 7.10 4.36
C GLU A 147 1.17 5.94 4.54
N SER A 148 1.59 5.69 5.77
CA SER A 148 2.45 4.56 6.14
C SER A 148 1.73 3.22 6.07
N SER A 149 2.45 2.21 5.59
CA SER A 149 1.98 0.83 5.40
C SER A 149 2.89 -0.18 6.13
N PRO A 150 2.40 -1.43 6.37
CA PRO A 150 3.24 -2.50 6.92
C PRO A 150 4.50 -2.80 6.10
N ILE A 151 4.51 -2.49 4.80
CA ILE A 151 5.70 -2.66 3.93
C ILE A 151 6.53 -1.38 4.00
N SER A 152 7.27 -1.23 5.10
CA SER A 152 8.21 -0.12 5.31
C SER A 152 9.64 -0.64 5.44
N TYR A 153 10.61 0.17 5.04
CA TYR A 153 12.04 -0.15 5.10
C TYR A 153 12.89 1.09 5.30
N TYR A 154 14.13 0.86 5.73
CA TYR A 154 15.16 1.88 5.84
C TYR A 154 16.19 1.67 4.74
N TYR A 155 16.80 2.76 4.27
CA TYR A 155 18.01 2.76 3.46
C TYR A 155 18.84 4.01 3.80
N VAL A 156 20.07 4.07 3.30
CA VAL A 156 20.95 5.23 3.41
C VAL A 156 21.01 5.91 2.05
N ASP A 157 20.64 7.17 1.98
CA ASP A 157 20.68 7.95 0.74
C ASP A 157 22.09 8.43 0.37
N GLU A 158 22.20 9.17 -0.73
CA GLU A 158 23.47 9.69 -1.27
C GLU A 158 24.17 10.66 -0.29
N ASP A 159 23.40 11.36 0.55
CA ASP A 159 23.91 12.29 1.56
C ASP A 159 24.35 11.56 2.85
N GLY A 160 24.12 10.25 2.94
CA GLY A 160 24.47 9.42 4.08
C GLY A 160 23.41 9.39 5.18
N GLU A 161 22.22 9.94 4.93
CA GLU A 161 21.12 9.99 5.89
C GLU A 161 20.27 8.72 5.83
N THR A 162 19.78 8.28 7.00
CA THR A 162 18.89 7.12 7.05
C THR A 162 17.46 7.53 6.77
N VAL A 163 16.93 7.09 5.63
CA VAL A 163 15.56 7.35 5.17
C VAL A 163 14.64 6.21 5.61
N LEU A 164 13.41 6.54 5.99
CA LEU A 164 12.30 5.58 6.15
C LEU A 164 11.37 5.74 4.95
N ALA A 165 11.19 4.67 4.18
CA ALA A 165 10.28 4.63 3.04
C ALA A 165 9.24 3.52 3.21
N THR A 166 8.13 3.64 2.48
CA THR A 166 6.99 2.71 2.55
C THR A 166 6.43 2.45 1.16
N VAL A 167 6.01 1.20 0.93
CA VAL A 167 5.19 0.80 -0.23
C VAL A 167 3.80 0.50 0.30
N ALA A 168 2.76 1.03 -0.32
CA ALA A 168 1.38 0.94 0.18
C ALA A 168 0.48 0.10 -0.74
N PRO A 169 0.70 -1.22 -0.84
CA PRO A 169 -0.04 -2.06 -1.79
C PRO A 169 -1.52 -2.13 -1.44
N ILE A 170 -2.37 -2.13 -2.48
CA ILE A 170 -3.81 -2.36 -2.37
C ILE A 170 -4.11 -3.80 -2.80
N PHE A 171 -4.84 -4.53 -1.95
CA PHE A 171 -5.20 -5.92 -2.18
C PHE A 171 -6.68 -6.12 -2.51
N SER A 172 -6.98 -7.20 -3.22
CA SER A 172 -8.32 -7.74 -3.41
C SER A 172 -8.36 -9.23 -3.10
N LEU A 173 -9.48 -9.73 -2.57
CA LEU A 173 -9.70 -11.15 -2.34
C LEU A 173 -10.25 -11.80 -3.63
N ILE A 174 -9.36 -12.40 -4.41
CA ILE A 174 -9.66 -13.03 -5.70
C ILE A 174 -9.34 -14.52 -5.60
N ASN A 175 -10.31 -15.38 -5.94
CA ASN A 175 -10.15 -16.84 -5.87
C ASN A 175 -9.65 -17.34 -4.50
N GLY A 176 -10.12 -16.73 -3.42
CA GLY A 176 -9.75 -17.09 -2.05
C GLY A 176 -8.35 -16.64 -1.62
N ARG A 177 -7.68 -15.75 -2.38
CA ARG A 177 -6.35 -15.21 -2.04
C ARG A 177 -6.30 -13.70 -2.18
N PHE A 178 -5.53 -13.04 -1.32
CA PHE A 178 -5.24 -11.62 -1.49
C PHE A 178 -4.16 -11.42 -2.54
N VAL A 179 -4.46 -10.60 -3.54
CA VAL A 179 -3.55 -10.24 -4.64
C VAL A 179 -3.45 -8.73 -4.75
N GLN A 180 -2.29 -8.21 -5.15
CA GLN A 180 -2.09 -6.77 -5.34
C GLN A 180 -2.75 -6.32 -6.64
N VAL A 181 -3.56 -5.28 -6.59
CA VAL A 181 -4.40 -4.86 -7.72
C VAL A 181 -4.22 -3.42 -8.17
N ILE A 182 -3.63 -2.56 -7.33
CA ILE A 182 -3.26 -1.16 -7.59
C ILE A 182 -2.05 -0.82 -6.73
#